data_AF-A0A1J8Q0E6-F1
#
_entry.id   AF-A0A1J8Q0E6-F1
#
_cell.length_a   1.000
_cell.length_b   1.000
_cell.length_c   1.000
_cell.angle_alpha   90.00
_cell.angle_beta   90.00
_cell.angle_gamma   90.00
#
_symmetry.space_group_name_H-M   'P 1'
#
loop_
_entity.id
_entity.type
_entity.pdbx_description
1 polymer ?
#
loop_
_entity_poly.entity_id
_entity_poly.type
_entity_poly.pdbx_seq_one_letter_code
_entity_poly.pdbx_strand_id
1 'polypeptide(L)'
;MSLIHFIDIAIISRRDRKGFTFEFSPKVNMIFGGNDTGKSSLIKTLYFTLGGDCRIDNEWKNDDIITKVTISVSGKLFSFIRYKKRISIFSSDNELLVSSVYMSGIAEKIRDIFNFNLQLSHKKTGKQLQANPACLFLPFYIDQDDGWNTVLSSFSGLQMYDEWQKNTIQFHSGIKPKEYYELMGEIRTVKINLEELSITLSAVLAAKKRFEESFGRVLFDIDVEYYQNLLDRFLRKCRELNVEESEFRIQLIDLLSKRDSIADEINICKDNLASINDSITTDAVEKYHVFEHWEKLVEIIPEMYEEKQKLDNQINSIKEELSQSQRLSYELKEMMQEVKGELSLNDVIKSQASKEVEFTFDEQIRELYEKIGEFTARQEKLTKQQNKYIDKNRTKKINNDFKGFLSFAQNKLGIKSPVIAPLVQYSKITKSKTGSRSPRAIFAYHYGLLKTIEKYSTVAMLPIVIDSPKQQDLDKEGTEKLIALCTDDLALNNQVVIGAVSLEENMHGYHQIELKEKYSLLSEKNYQIAYDKIMPLYEKGMLS
;
A
#
# COMPACT_ATOMS: atom_id res chain seq x y z
N MET A 1 18.34 -24.80 15.22
CA MET A 1 18.63 -23.48 14.63
C MET A 1 20.07 -23.49 14.15
N SER A 2 20.37 -22.79 13.06
CA SER A 2 21.74 -22.60 12.61
C SER A 2 22.51 -21.70 13.60
N LEU A 3 23.74 -22.10 13.94
CA LEU A 3 24.63 -21.34 14.83
C LEU A 3 25.15 -20.09 14.12
N ILE A 4 24.90 -18.91 14.70
CA ILE A 4 25.57 -17.66 14.29
C ILE A 4 26.85 -17.52 15.10
N HIS A 5 27.98 -17.33 14.43
CA HIS A 5 29.28 -17.23 15.08
C HIS A 5 30.26 -16.32 14.34
N PHE A 6 31.09 -15.58 15.09
CA PHE A 6 32.24 -14.88 14.56
C PHE A 6 33.24 -15.86 13.97
N ILE A 7 33.83 -15.50 12.83
CA ILE A 7 34.86 -16.27 12.14
C ILE A 7 36.22 -15.62 12.39
N ASP A 8 36.34 -14.34 12.08
CA ASP A 8 37.58 -13.59 12.25
C ASP A 8 37.33 -12.11 12.49
N ILE A 9 38.33 -11.46 13.07
CA ILE A 9 38.45 -10.01 13.20
C ILE A 9 39.78 -9.56 12.63
N ALA A 10 39.78 -8.42 11.94
CA ALA A 10 40.97 -7.71 11.53
C ALA A 10 40.83 -6.22 11.87
N ILE A 11 41.90 -5.61 12.34
CA ILE A 11 41.96 -4.20 12.71
C ILE A 11 43.25 -3.61 12.15
N ILE A 12 43.19 -2.44 11.53
CA ILE A 12 44.37 -1.65 11.15
C ILE A 12 44.26 -0.23 11.69
N SER A 13 45.37 0.31 12.20
CA SER A 13 45.60 1.74 12.32
C SER A 13 46.48 2.16 11.15
N ARG A 14 45.95 2.99 10.25
CA ARG A 14 46.73 3.47 9.10
C ARG A 14 47.75 4.52 9.50
N ARG A 15 47.46 5.32 10.54
CA ARG A 15 48.38 6.32 11.09
C ARG A 15 49.64 5.65 11.63
N ASP A 16 49.47 4.61 12.45
CA ASP A 16 50.58 3.98 13.16
C ASP A 16 51.19 2.80 12.38
N ARG A 17 50.62 2.43 11.22
CA ARG A 17 50.99 1.24 10.42
C ARG A 17 51.05 -0.04 11.26
N LYS A 18 50.06 -0.22 12.12
CA LYS A 18 49.92 -1.40 12.99
C LYS A 18 48.60 -2.11 12.73
N GLY A 19 48.61 -3.43 12.81
CA GLY A 19 47.44 -4.26 12.61
C GLY A 19 47.27 -5.34 13.67
N PHE A 20 46.11 -5.97 13.64
CA PHE A 20 45.76 -7.11 14.48
C PHE A 20 44.80 -8.01 13.71
N THR A 21 44.98 -9.32 13.85
CA THR A 21 44.04 -10.31 13.32
C THR A 21 43.86 -11.43 14.32
N PHE A 22 42.64 -11.95 14.42
CA PHE A 22 42.35 -13.12 15.24
C PHE A 22 41.22 -13.94 14.61
N GLU A 23 41.37 -15.26 14.61
CA GLU A 23 40.35 -16.20 14.16
C GLU A 23 39.68 -16.81 15.38
N PHE A 24 38.35 -16.92 15.35
CA PHE A 24 37.54 -17.43 16.45
C PHE A 24 37.18 -18.89 16.22
N SER A 25 37.17 -19.66 17.31
CA SER A 25 36.50 -20.96 17.37
C SER A 25 34.99 -20.77 17.39
N PRO A 26 34.18 -21.63 16.74
CA PRO A 26 32.72 -21.58 16.82
C PRO A 26 32.17 -21.89 18.23
N LYS A 27 33.02 -22.32 19.18
CA LYS A 27 32.67 -22.61 20.58
C LYS A 27 33.14 -21.49 21.52
N VAL A 28 34.00 -21.82 22.48
CA VAL A 28 34.47 -20.91 23.52
C VAL A 28 35.79 -20.25 23.10
N ASN A 29 35.87 -18.94 23.30
CA ASN A 29 37.03 -18.12 23.01
C ASN A 29 37.40 -17.27 24.24
N MET A 30 38.63 -17.38 24.71
CA MET A 30 39.16 -16.63 25.84
C MET A 30 40.11 -15.53 25.37
N ILE A 31 39.80 -14.28 25.69
CA ILE A 31 40.66 -13.12 25.42
C ILE A 31 41.17 -12.63 26.78
N PHE A 32 42.46 -12.77 27.04
CA PHE A 32 43.01 -12.39 28.34
C PHE A 32 44.24 -11.51 28.23
N GLY A 33 44.51 -10.73 29.28
CA GLY A 33 45.62 -9.79 29.29
C GLY A 33 45.41 -8.75 30.39
N GLY A 34 46.54 -8.21 30.88
CA GLY A 34 46.57 -7.19 31.93
C GLY A 34 45.76 -5.94 31.56
N ASN A 35 45.58 -5.04 32.53
CA ASN A 35 44.96 -3.75 32.26
C ASN A 35 45.75 -2.98 31.19
N ASP A 36 45.02 -2.20 30.40
CA ASP A 36 45.55 -1.35 29.32
C ASP A 36 46.21 -2.09 28.15
N THR A 37 46.03 -3.42 28.03
CA THR A 37 46.54 -4.20 26.88
C THR A 37 45.63 -4.13 25.64
N GLY A 38 44.53 -3.38 25.71
CA GLY A 38 43.55 -3.23 24.62
C GLY A 38 42.51 -4.36 24.51
N LYS A 39 42.40 -5.22 25.53
CA LYS A 39 41.37 -6.27 25.64
C LYS A 39 39.95 -5.74 25.39
N SER A 40 39.55 -4.71 26.13
CA SER A 40 38.20 -4.15 26.05
C SER A 40 37.97 -3.50 24.68
N SER A 41 39.00 -2.88 24.10
CA SER A 41 38.95 -2.33 22.74
C SER A 41 38.70 -3.42 21.69
N LEU A 42 39.37 -4.57 21.81
CA LEU A 42 39.17 -5.72 20.92
C LEU A 42 37.73 -6.27 21.04
N ILE A 43 37.25 -6.47 22.26
CA ILE A 43 35.91 -7.04 22.51
C ILE A 43 34.81 -6.09 22.03
N LYS A 44 34.90 -4.80 22.38
CA LYS A 44 33.98 -3.75 21.93
C LYS A 44 33.95 -3.64 20.41
N THR A 45 35.09 -3.85 19.75
CA THR A 45 35.18 -3.78 18.28
C THR A 45 34.26 -4.79 17.60
N LEU A 46 34.02 -5.98 18.17
CA LEU A 46 33.18 -7.00 17.56
C LEU A 46 31.79 -6.48 17.20
N TYR A 47 31.00 -6.08 18.19
CA TYR A 47 29.66 -5.55 17.93
C TYR A 47 29.69 -4.13 17.37
N PHE A 48 30.71 -3.33 17.68
CA PHE A 48 30.89 -2.02 17.07
C PHE A 48 30.99 -2.10 15.55
N THR A 49 31.81 -3.00 15.00
CA THR A 49 31.94 -3.16 13.54
C THR A 49 30.62 -3.57 12.88
N LEU A 50 29.78 -4.33 13.60
CA LEU A 50 28.45 -4.75 13.16
C LEU A 50 27.34 -3.69 13.34
N GLY A 51 27.67 -2.49 13.85
CA GLY A 51 26.71 -1.39 14.02
C GLY A 51 26.13 -1.24 15.44
N GLY A 52 26.65 -1.98 16.41
CA GLY A 52 26.37 -1.83 17.83
C GLY A 52 27.25 -0.75 18.47
N ASP A 53 26.81 0.51 18.43
CA ASP A 53 27.58 1.61 19.03
C ASP A 53 27.69 1.44 20.55
N CYS A 54 28.92 1.27 21.07
CA CYS A 54 29.24 1.20 22.49
C CYS A 54 30.22 2.31 22.89
N ARG A 55 30.50 2.44 24.19
CA ARG A 55 31.48 3.41 24.68
C ARG A 55 32.89 2.95 24.34
N ILE A 56 33.51 3.63 23.38
CA ILE A 56 34.90 3.42 22.97
C ILE A 56 35.74 4.64 23.37
N ASP A 57 37.00 4.39 23.76
CA ASP A 57 37.95 5.40 24.17
C ASP A 57 38.23 6.44 23.09
N ASN A 58 38.50 7.68 23.52
CA ASN A 58 38.69 8.81 22.61
C ASN A 58 39.95 8.64 21.75
N GLU A 59 41.01 8.02 22.27
CA GLU A 59 42.22 7.74 21.48
C GLU A 59 41.92 6.85 20.28
N TRP A 60 41.11 5.81 20.48
CA TRP A 60 40.65 4.91 19.41
C TRP A 60 39.74 5.63 18.41
N LYS A 61 38.89 6.56 18.87
CA LYS A 61 38.02 7.37 17.99
C LYS A 61 38.80 8.39 17.16
N ASN A 62 39.89 8.92 17.71
CA ASN A 62 40.73 9.93 17.08
C ASN A 62 41.81 9.33 16.18
N ASP A 63 42.07 8.02 16.29
CA ASP A 63 42.97 7.30 15.41
C ASP A 63 42.29 6.93 14.06
N ASP A 64 43.11 6.62 13.06
CA ASP A 64 42.66 6.26 11.71
C ASP A 64 42.47 4.74 11.59
N ILE A 65 41.52 4.24 12.37
CA ILE A 65 41.26 2.80 12.54
C ILE A 65 40.19 2.31 11.57
N ILE A 66 40.50 1.22 10.86
CA ILE A 66 39.53 0.44 10.06
C ILE A 66 39.41 -0.94 10.67
N THR A 67 38.17 -1.40 10.84
CA THR A 67 37.86 -2.69 11.45
C THR A 67 37.09 -3.55 10.47
N LYS A 68 37.39 -4.85 10.47
CA LYS A 68 36.64 -5.88 9.76
C LYS A 68 36.27 -6.99 10.72
N VAL A 69 35.02 -7.45 10.66
CA VAL A 69 34.55 -8.64 11.34
C VAL A 69 33.83 -9.52 10.34
N THR A 70 34.22 -10.79 10.26
CA THR A 70 33.51 -11.79 9.48
C THR A 70 32.63 -12.63 10.42
N ILE A 71 31.38 -12.82 10.04
CA ILE A 71 30.40 -13.58 10.80
C ILE A 71 29.70 -14.61 9.90
N SER A 72 29.50 -15.81 10.42
CA SER A 72 28.68 -16.83 9.78
C SER A 72 27.25 -16.71 10.27
N VAL A 73 26.31 -16.54 9.34
CA VAL A 73 24.87 -16.45 9.60
C VAL A 73 24.20 -17.52 8.75
N SER A 74 23.63 -18.54 9.40
CA SER A 74 22.97 -19.65 8.70
C SER A 74 23.82 -20.34 7.62
N GLY A 75 25.12 -20.50 7.90
CA GLY A 75 26.09 -21.13 6.99
C GLY A 75 26.62 -20.21 5.89
N LYS A 76 26.14 -18.96 5.79
CA LYS A 76 26.66 -17.96 4.86
C LYS A 76 27.59 -17.00 5.58
N LEU A 77 28.69 -16.63 4.93
CA LEU A 77 29.65 -15.68 5.47
C LEU A 77 29.29 -14.25 5.08
N PHE A 78 29.42 -13.34 6.03
CA PHE A 78 29.26 -11.91 5.82
C PHE A 78 30.45 -11.17 6.44
N SER A 79 31.07 -10.29 5.67
CA SER A 79 32.13 -9.42 6.18
C SER A 79 31.59 -8.00 6.39
N PHE A 80 31.72 -7.50 7.61
CA PHE A 80 31.40 -6.13 7.99
C PHE A 80 32.69 -5.34 8.04
N ILE A 81 32.72 -4.19 7.41
CA ILE A 81 33.81 -3.22 7.50
C ILE A 81 33.28 -1.93 8.06
N ARG A 82 33.97 -1.39 9.07
CA ARG A 82 33.61 -0.11 9.66
C ARG A 82 34.81 0.82 9.68
N TYR A 83 34.58 2.03 9.14
CA TYR A 83 35.48 3.17 9.23
C TYR A 83 34.69 4.37 9.73
N LYS A 84 35.02 4.87 10.92
CA LYS A 84 34.26 5.92 11.62
C LYS A 84 32.76 5.55 11.70
N LYS A 85 31.90 6.34 11.05
CA LYS A 85 30.44 6.10 10.98
C LYS A 85 30.00 5.25 9.80
N ARG A 86 30.88 5.07 8.80
CA ARG A 86 30.54 4.30 7.61
C ARG A 86 30.68 2.82 7.90
N ILE A 87 29.65 2.05 7.54
CA ILE A 87 29.65 0.60 7.59
C ILE A 87 29.38 0.08 6.18
N SER A 88 30.14 -0.92 5.78
CA SER A 88 29.98 -1.64 4.52
C SER A 88 29.85 -3.13 4.82
N ILE A 89 28.86 -3.80 4.20
CA ILE A 89 28.61 -5.23 4.39
C ILE A 89 28.84 -5.94 3.07
N PHE A 90 29.51 -7.08 3.10
CA PHE A 90 29.82 -7.91 1.95
C PHE A 90 29.29 -9.33 2.11
N SER A 91 28.93 -9.96 0.99
CA SER A 91 28.60 -11.39 0.92
C SER A 91 29.85 -12.27 1.01
N SER A 92 29.67 -13.59 1.01
CA SER A 92 30.75 -14.58 0.94
C SER A 92 31.63 -14.43 -0.30
N ASP A 93 31.06 -13.93 -1.39
CA ASP A 93 31.74 -13.73 -2.67
C ASP A 93 32.37 -12.33 -2.77
N ASN A 94 32.47 -11.63 -1.64
CA ASN A 94 32.96 -10.25 -1.55
C ASN A 94 32.15 -9.25 -2.39
N GLU A 95 30.88 -9.56 -2.67
CA GLU A 95 29.95 -8.61 -3.30
C GLU A 95 29.47 -7.58 -2.27
N LEU A 96 29.48 -6.30 -2.65
CA LEU A 96 29.01 -5.26 -1.75
C LEU A 96 27.48 -5.33 -1.63
N LEU A 97 27.00 -5.52 -0.42
CA LEU A 97 25.58 -5.64 -0.10
C LEU A 97 24.95 -4.31 0.32
N VAL A 98 25.70 -3.49 1.06
CA VAL A 98 25.32 -2.12 1.44
C VAL A 98 26.58 -1.36 1.89
N SER A 99 26.65 -0.05 1.61
CA SER A 99 27.62 0.88 2.19
C SER A 99 26.90 2.15 2.60
N SER A 100 26.97 2.55 3.88
CA SER A 100 26.28 3.76 4.33
C SER A 100 26.91 4.37 5.58
N VAL A 101 26.78 5.69 5.70
CA VAL A 101 27.05 6.46 6.94
C VAL A 101 25.81 6.60 7.83
N TYR A 102 24.64 6.23 7.30
CA TYR A 102 23.36 6.31 8.02
C TYR A 102 23.02 4.93 8.58
N MET A 103 22.86 4.85 9.90
CA MET A 103 22.54 3.60 10.59
C MET A 103 21.22 2.98 10.11
N SER A 104 20.27 3.78 9.62
CA SER A 104 19.01 3.27 9.05
C SER A 104 19.23 2.35 7.85
N GLY A 105 20.10 2.72 6.91
CA GLY A 105 20.40 1.88 5.74
C GLY A 105 21.10 0.57 6.13
N ILE A 106 21.94 0.62 7.16
CA ILE A 106 22.60 -0.57 7.73
C ILE A 106 21.60 -1.46 8.46
N ALA A 107 20.67 -0.86 9.21
CA ALA A 107 19.63 -1.58 9.95
C ALA A 107 18.70 -2.39 9.03
N GLU A 108 18.32 -1.83 7.88
CA GLU A 108 17.53 -2.55 6.86
C GLU A 108 18.28 -3.78 6.34
N LYS A 109 19.59 -3.66 6.06
CA LYS A 109 20.36 -4.81 5.58
C LYS A 109 20.59 -5.87 6.67
N ILE A 110 20.78 -5.45 7.91
CA ILE A 110 20.88 -6.34 9.07
C ILE A 110 19.55 -7.06 9.34
N ARG A 111 18.41 -6.40 9.14
CA ARG A 111 17.10 -7.07 9.16
C ARG A 111 17.11 -8.26 8.20
N ASP A 112 17.53 -8.06 6.96
CA ASP A 112 17.50 -9.11 5.94
C ASP A 112 18.49 -10.25 6.24
N ILE A 113 19.71 -9.93 6.69
CA ILE A 113 20.77 -10.92 6.98
C ILE A 113 20.40 -11.78 8.20
N PHE A 114 19.96 -11.15 9.29
CA PHE A 114 19.70 -11.83 10.57
C PHE A 114 18.23 -12.19 10.77
N ASN A 115 17.36 -11.84 9.82
CA ASN A 115 15.92 -11.94 9.94
C ASN A 115 15.38 -11.23 11.21
N PHE A 116 15.92 -10.03 11.45
CA PHE A 116 15.71 -9.21 12.65
C PHE A 116 14.62 -8.15 12.42
N ASN A 117 13.34 -8.57 12.48
CA ASN A 117 12.21 -7.74 12.06
C ASN A 117 11.63 -6.87 13.19
N LEU A 118 12.47 -6.44 14.15
CA LEU A 118 12.03 -5.57 15.24
C LEU A 118 11.88 -4.14 14.74
N GLN A 119 10.67 -3.60 14.82
CA GLN A 119 10.39 -2.18 14.61
C GLN A 119 10.11 -1.48 15.93
N LEU A 120 10.67 -0.28 16.10
CA LEU A 120 10.52 0.55 17.29
C LEU A 120 10.06 1.96 16.91
N SER A 121 9.29 2.57 17.82
CA SER A 121 8.80 3.93 17.66
C SER A 121 9.89 4.93 18.06
N HIS A 122 10.21 5.85 17.16
CA HIS A 122 11.16 6.92 17.47
C HIS A 122 10.48 8.04 18.26
N LYS A 123 11.02 8.39 19.43
CA LYS A 123 10.40 9.34 20.39
C LYS A 123 10.02 10.68 19.80
N LYS A 124 10.90 11.26 18.98
CA LYS A 124 10.69 12.62 18.46
C LYS A 124 9.69 12.68 17.31
N THR A 125 9.56 11.59 16.54
CA THR A 125 8.80 11.60 15.28
C THR A 125 7.57 10.71 15.34
N GLY A 126 7.45 9.84 16.34
CA GLY A 126 6.40 8.82 16.45
C GLY A 126 6.48 7.73 15.36
N LYS A 127 7.40 7.84 14.40
CA LYS A 127 7.51 6.90 13.28
C LYS A 127 8.03 5.55 13.79
N GLN A 128 7.33 4.46 13.47
CA GLN A 128 7.89 3.12 13.59
C GLN A 128 8.95 2.94 12.50
N LEU A 129 10.16 2.58 12.90
CA LEU A 129 11.30 2.34 12.03
C LEU A 129 11.95 1.02 12.42
N GLN A 130 12.71 0.43 11.51
CA GLN A 130 13.59 -0.69 11.83
C GLN A 130 14.49 -0.33 13.02
N ALA A 131 14.57 -1.22 14.00
CA ALA A 131 15.37 -1.00 15.19
C ALA A 131 16.86 -0.94 14.83
N ASN A 132 17.60 -0.09 15.54
CA ASN A 132 19.04 -0.01 15.45
C ASN A 132 19.68 -1.41 15.65
N PRO A 133 20.72 -1.78 14.88
CA PRO A 133 21.41 -3.07 15.01
C PRO A 133 21.82 -3.42 16.44
N ALA A 134 22.17 -2.43 17.28
CA ALA A 134 22.45 -2.65 18.68
C ALA A 134 21.33 -3.39 19.44
N CYS A 135 20.05 -3.24 19.06
CA CYS A 135 18.94 -3.98 19.66
C CYS A 135 18.99 -5.50 19.34
N LEU A 136 19.63 -5.91 18.24
CA LEU A 136 19.86 -7.33 17.94
C LEU A 136 20.88 -7.93 18.90
N PHE A 137 21.97 -7.20 19.16
CA PHE A 137 23.11 -7.65 19.97
C PHE A 137 22.88 -7.52 21.48
N LEU A 138 21.93 -6.66 21.88
CA LEU A 138 21.69 -6.25 23.27
C LEU A 138 21.64 -7.40 24.31
N PRO A 139 20.94 -8.52 24.09
CA PRO A 139 20.90 -9.61 25.07
C PRO A 139 22.23 -10.37 25.21
N PHE A 140 23.07 -10.33 24.17
CA PHE A 140 24.24 -11.17 23.96
C PHE A 140 25.56 -10.47 24.33
N TYR A 141 25.53 -9.19 24.71
CA TYR A 141 26.72 -8.44 25.08
C TYR A 141 26.62 -7.84 26.48
N ILE A 142 27.59 -8.16 27.33
CA ILE A 142 27.80 -7.49 28.62
C ILE A 142 29.11 -6.70 28.53
N ASP A 143 28.97 -5.38 28.44
CA ASP A 143 30.08 -4.44 28.39
C ASP A 143 30.72 -4.21 29.77
N GLN A 144 32.04 -4.00 29.79
CA GLN A 144 32.81 -3.74 31.02
C GLN A 144 32.35 -2.47 31.76
N ASP A 145 32.03 -1.38 31.05
CA ASP A 145 31.79 -0.08 31.66
C ASP A 145 30.34 0.03 32.15
N ASP A 146 29.38 -0.16 31.24
CA ASP A 146 27.97 0.10 31.52
C ASP A 146 27.17 -1.17 31.79
N GLY A 147 27.56 -2.30 31.17
CA GLY A 147 26.79 -3.55 31.19
C GLY A 147 26.71 -4.22 32.55
N TRP A 148 27.73 -4.06 33.39
CA TRP A 148 27.77 -4.59 34.76
C TRP A 148 27.19 -3.66 35.82
N ASN A 149 26.73 -2.47 35.43
CA ASN A 149 26.05 -1.53 36.30
C ASN A 149 24.54 -1.54 36.05
N THR A 150 24.13 -1.50 34.78
CA THR A 150 22.73 -1.57 34.37
C THR A 150 22.54 -2.67 33.33
N VAL A 151 21.57 -3.55 33.58
CA VAL A 151 21.20 -4.61 32.63
C VAL A 151 20.78 -4.01 31.29
N LEU A 152 21.28 -4.59 30.20
CA LEU A 152 20.96 -4.19 28.83
C LEU A 152 21.26 -2.70 28.57
N SER A 153 22.42 -2.21 29.03
CA SER A 153 22.92 -0.86 28.72
C SER A 153 24.30 -0.84 28.06
N SER A 154 24.74 -1.96 27.48
CA SER A 154 26.03 -2.11 26.81
C SER A 154 26.18 -1.25 25.54
N PHE A 155 25.08 -0.73 24.99
CA PHE A 155 25.05 0.06 23.76
C PHE A 155 24.45 1.46 23.98
N SER A 156 24.95 2.42 23.21
CA SER A 156 24.59 3.83 23.23
C SER A 156 23.50 4.17 22.19
N GLY A 157 22.78 5.28 22.42
CA GLY A 157 21.85 5.86 21.44
C GLY A 157 20.47 5.22 21.39
N LEU A 158 20.24 4.06 22.02
CA LEU A 158 18.96 3.36 21.99
C LEU A 158 17.82 4.12 22.69
N GLN A 159 18.14 5.10 23.53
CA GLN A 159 17.17 5.96 24.22
C GLN A 159 16.34 6.83 23.25
N MET A 160 16.73 6.90 21.96
CA MET A 160 15.97 7.53 20.89
C MET A 160 14.60 6.87 20.65
N TYR A 161 14.43 5.61 21.04
CA TYR A 161 13.20 4.84 20.88
C TYR A 161 12.38 4.74 22.17
N ASP A 162 11.07 4.58 22.03
CA ASP A 162 10.15 4.35 23.14
C ASP A 162 10.17 2.90 23.64
N GLU A 163 10.19 2.73 24.96
CA GLU A 163 10.22 1.43 25.66
C GLU A 163 11.21 0.41 25.05
N TRP A 164 12.33 0.87 24.51
CA TRP A 164 13.23 0.07 23.66
C TRP A 164 13.74 -1.19 24.36
N GLN A 165 14.09 -1.12 25.65
CA GLN A 165 14.53 -2.29 26.44
C GLN A 165 13.41 -3.33 26.51
N LYS A 166 12.21 -2.94 26.94
CA LYS A 166 11.05 -3.82 27.07
C LYS A 166 10.68 -4.47 25.74
N ASN A 167 10.62 -3.70 24.66
CA ASN A 167 10.27 -4.21 23.33
C ASN A 167 11.35 -5.15 22.78
N THR A 168 12.64 -4.82 22.96
CA THR A 168 13.76 -5.68 22.56
C THR A 168 13.76 -7.00 23.33
N ILE A 169 13.53 -6.95 24.65
CA ILE A 169 13.42 -8.13 25.50
C ILE A 169 12.22 -8.99 25.08
N GLN A 170 11.05 -8.38 24.83
CA GLN A 170 9.86 -9.11 24.38
C GLN A 170 10.07 -9.79 23.02
N PHE A 171 10.81 -9.14 22.13
CA PHE A 171 11.20 -9.70 20.84
C PHE A 171 12.05 -10.95 20.99
N HIS A 172 13.21 -10.82 21.64
CA HIS A 172 14.17 -11.92 21.77
C HIS A 172 13.64 -13.08 22.63
N SER A 173 12.88 -12.79 23.69
CA SER A 173 12.28 -13.86 24.52
C SER A 173 11.14 -14.62 23.84
N GLY A 174 10.74 -14.22 22.63
CA GLY A 174 9.63 -14.81 21.89
C GLY A 174 8.25 -14.41 22.43
N ILE A 175 8.13 -13.53 23.45
CA ILE A 175 6.82 -13.01 23.89
C ILE A 175 6.12 -12.33 22.71
N LYS A 176 6.83 -11.46 22.00
CA LYS A 176 6.40 -10.83 20.75
C LYS A 176 7.41 -11.21 19.66
N PRO A 177 7.32 -12.40 19.08
CA PRO A 177 8.33 -12.91 18.18
C PRO A 177 8.31 -12.12 16.84
N LYS A 178 9.23 -12.40 15.92
CA LYS A 178 9.31 -11.66 14.64
C LYS A 178 7.99 -11.64 13.86
N GLU A 179 7.23 -12.73 13.90
CA GLU A 179 5.95 -12.88 13.22
C GLU A 179 4.90 -11.88 13.75
N TYR A 180 4.98 -11.51 15.03
CA TYR A 180 4.12 -10.48 15.60
C TYR A 180 4.40 -9.09 15.00
N TYR A 181 5.68 -8.78 14.78
CA TYR A 181 6.11 -7.50 14.21
C TYR A 181 5.91 -7.45 12.69
N GLU A 182 6.05 -8.57 11.97
CA GLU A 182 5.66 -8.70 10.56
C GLU A 182 4.16 -8.39 10.37
N LEU A 183 3.30 -9.05 11.16
CA LEU A 183 1.87 -8.76 11.15
C LEU A 183 1.56 -7.32 11.55
N MET A 184 2.31 -6.73 12.49
CA MET A 184 2.16 -5.31 12.83
C MET A 184 2.44 -4.40 11.63
N GLY A 185 3.50 -4.68 10.89
CA GLY A 185 3.85 -3.98 9.66
C GLY A 185 2.74 -4.09 8.61
N GLU A 186 2.26 -5.31 8.34
CA GLU A 186 1.18 -5.55 7.38
C GLU A 186 -0.12 -4.83 7.76
N ILE A 187 -0.53 -4.91 9.04
CA ILE A 187 -1.71 -4.20 9.55
C ILE A 187 -1.57 -2.70 9.31
N ARG A 188 -0.37 -2.14 9.51
CA ARG A 188 -0.12 -0.72 9.31
C ARG A 188 -0.24 -0.34 7.84
N THR A 189 0.35 -1.11 6.92
CA THR A 189 0.21 -0.85 5.48
C THR A 189 -1.25 -0.89 5.06
N VAL A 190 -2.02 -1.88 5.55
CA VAL A 190 -3.47 -1.96 5.30
C VAL A 190 -4.20 -0.72 5.84
N LYS A 191 -3.85 -0.24 7.03
CA LYS A 191 -4.45 0.99 7.59
C LYS A 191 -4.16 2.23 6.74
N ILE A 192 -2.93 2.39 6.26
CA ILE A 192 -2.56 3.53 5.39
C ILE A 192 -3.41 3.49 4.10
N ASN A 193 -3.51 2.32 3.47
CA ASN A 193 -4.35 2.16 2.28
C ASN A 193 -5.84 2.43 2.56
N LEU A 194 -6.35 2.02 3.73
CA LEU A 194 -7.73 2.33 4.14
C LEU A 194 -7.95 3.84 4.33
N GLU A 195 -6.98 4.54 4.94
CA GLU A 195 -7.02 5.99 5.10
C GLU A 195 -7.04 6.70 3.72
N GLU A 196 -6.18 6.28 2.79
CA GLU A 196 -6.14 6.81 1.42
C GLU A 196 -7.44 6.55 0.65
N LEU A 197 -8.01 5.34 0.72
CA LEU A 197 -9.30 5.01 0.11
C LEU A 197 -10.44 5.81 0.73
N SER A 198 -10.44 6.00 2.05
CA SER A 198 -11.47 6.79 2.75
C SER A 198 -11.42 8.27 2.37
N ILE A 199 -10.23 8.83 2.17
CA ILE A 199 -10.05 10.21 1.68
C ILE A 199 -10.58 10.31 0.24
N THR A 200 -10.26 9.33 -0.61
CA THR A 200 -10.71 9.28 -2.00
C THR A 200 -12.23 9.18 -2.09
N LEU A 201 -12.85 8.29 -1.31
CA LEU A 201 -14.30 8.15 -1.23
C LEU A 201 -14.97 9.46 -0.79
N SER A 202 -14.42 10.13 0.21
CA SER A 202 -14.94 11.41 0.68
C SER A 202 -14.88 12.49 -0.41
N ALA A 203 -13.82 12.51 -1.21
CA ALA A 203 -13.67 13.43 -2.33
C ALA A 203 -14.68 13.14 -3.45
N VAL A 204 -14.90 11.86 -3.79
CA VAL A 204 -15.88 11.44 -4.81
C VAL A 204 -17.30 11.75 -4.34
N LEU A 205 -17.67 11.47 -3.08
CA LEU A 205 -18.98 11.82 -2.52
C LEU A 205 -19.22 13.33 -2.53
N ALA A 206 -18.20 14.13 -2.18
CA ALA A 206 -18.28 15.58 -2.26
C ALA A 206 -18.38 16.10 -3.71
N ALA A 207 -17.80 15.39 -4.68
CA ALA A 207 -17.95 15.70 -6.10
C ALA A 207 -19.37 15.35 -6.60
N LYS A 208 -19.89 14.16 -6.25
CA LYS A 208 -21.27 13.74 -6.55
C LYS A 208 -22.28 14.75 -6.00
N LYS A 209 -22.15 15.12 -4.73
CA LYS A 209 -23.05 16.11 -4.09
C LYS A 209 -23.01 17.47 -4.80
N ARG A 210 -21.81 17.97 -5.14
CA ARG A 210 -21.69 19.24 -5.89
C ARG A 210 -22.27 19.15 -7.30
N PHE A 211 -22.15 17.98 -7.93
CA PHE A 211 -22.77 17.71 -9.22
C PHE A 211 -24.31 17.75 -9.12
N GLU A 212 -24.89 17.03 -8.15
CA GLU A 212 -26.34 17.04 -7.85
C GLU A 212 -26.86 18.46 -7.55
N GLU A 213 -26.12 19.25 -6.76
CA GLU A 213 -26.48 20.64 -6.45
C GLU A 213 -26.41 21.55 -7.69
N SER A 214 -25.44 21.32 -8.59
CA SER A 214 -25.23 22.14 -9.80
C SER A 214 -26.22 21.81 -10.91
N PHE A 215 -26.67 20.55 -11.00
CA PHE A 215 -27.65 20.12 -12.00
C PHE A 215 -29.10 20.47 -11.62
N GLY A 216 -29.32 20.92 -10.38
CA GLY A 216 -30.65 21.27 -9.89
C GLY A 216 -31.52 20.03 -9.69
N ARG A 217 -32.49 20.13 -8.78
CA ARG A 217 -33.53 19.09 -8.60
C ARG A 217 -34.10 18.71 -9.97
N VAL A 218 -33.77 17.49 -10.41
CA VAL A 218 -34.36 16.72 -11.52
C VAL A 218 -35.50 17.49 -12.21
N LEU A 219 -35.20 18.09 -13.36
CA LEU A 219 -36.21 18.60 -14.28
C LEU A 219 -36.97 17.40 -14.87
N PHE A 220 -37.97 16.94 -14.11
CA PHE A 220 -38.93 15.90 -14.44
C PHE A 220 -38.32 14.52 -14.77
N ASP A 221 -38.95 13.47 -14.23
CA ASP A 221 -38.77 12.12 -14.74
C ASP A 221 -39.46 12.05 -16.11
N ILE A 222 -38.82 12.62 -17.12
CA ILE A 222 -39.33 12.66 -18.49
C ILE A 222 -39.16 11.25 -19.04
N ASP A 223 -40.29 10.54 -19.22
CA ASP A 223 -40.34 9.30 -19.98
C ASP A 223 -40.06 9.63 -21.45
N VAL A 224 -38.77 9.57 -21.82
CA VAL A 224 -38.27 9.89 -23.15
C VAL A 224 -38.90 9.00 -24.21
N GLU A 225 -39.22 7.74 -23.87
CA GLU A 225 -39.83 6.77 -24.78
C GLU A 225 -41.29 7.13 -25.06
N TYR A 226 -42.04 7.55 -24.03
CA TYR A 226 -43.38 8.09 -24.20
C TYR A 226 -43.41 9.31 -25.13
N TYR A 227 -42.50 10.27 -24.94
CA TYR A 227 -42.44 11.48 -25.76
C TYR A 227 -41.99 11.22 -27.21
N GLN A 228 -41.04 10.31 -27.44
CA GLN A 228 -40.65 9.90 -28.79
C GLN A 228 -41.84 9.27 -29.54
N ASN A 229 -42.55 8.35 -28.89
CA ASN A 229 -43.73 7.71 -29.46
C ASN A 229 -44.85 8.71 -29.76
N LEU A 230 -45.05 9.70 -28.88
CA LEU A 230 -46.04 10.75 -29.07
C LEU A 230 -45.70 11.63 -30.29
N LEU A 231 -44.45 12.08 -30.41
CA LEU A 231 -43.96 12.87 -31.55
C LEU A 231 -44.10 12.13 -32.88
N ASP A 232 -43.74 10.85 -32.92
CA ASP A 232 -43.87 10.02 -34.13
C ASP A 232 -45.33 9.86 -34.56
N ARG A 233 -46.25 9.70 -33.61
CA ARG A 233 -47.69 9.62 -33.89
C ARG A 233 -48.22 10.93 -34.47
N PHE A 234 -47.80 12.08 -33.94
CA PHE A 234 -48.16 13.39 -34.48
C PHE A 234 -47.60 13.61 -35.89
N LEU A 235 -46.31 13.33 -36.11
CA LEU A 235 -45.68 13.46 -37.42
C LEU A 235 -46.29 12.54 -38.48
N ARG A 236 -46.78 11.36 -38.07
CA ARG A 236 -47.53 10.46 -38.94
C ARG A 236 -48.88 11.06 -39.32
N LYS A 237 -49.64 11.55 -38.34
CA LYS A 237 -50.97 12.12 -38.62
C LYS A 237 -50.92 13.38 -39.49
N CYS A 238 -49.94 14.24 -39.29
CA CYS A 238 -49.70 15.39 -40.16
C CYS A 238 -49.35 14.98 -41.61
N ARG A 239 -48.61 13.87 -41.79
CA ARG A 239 -48.31 13.35 -43.12
C ARG A 239 -49.55 12.80 -43.80
N GLU A 240 -50.38 12.04 -43.09
CA GLU A 240 -51.66 11.53 -43.60
C GLU A 240 -52.57 12.67 -44.07
N LEU A 241 -52.80 13.68 -43.24
CA LEU A 241 -53.65 14.82 -43.59
C LEU A 241 -53.12 15.61 -44.80
N ASN A 242 -51.79 15.77 -44.93
CA ASN A 242 -51.20 16.44 -46.11
C ASN A 242 -51.40 15.62 -47.40
N VAL A 243 -51.39 14.29 -47.31
CA VAL A 243 -51.67 13.41 -48.45
C VAL A 243 -53.14 13.53 -48.84
N GLU A 244 -54.06 13.45 -47.86
CA GLU A 244 -55.51 13.64 -48.09
C GLU A 244 -55.81 15.02 -48.70
N GLU A 245 -55.23 16.10 -48.18
CA GLU A 245 -55.37 17.45 -48.77
C GLU A 245 -54.88 17.50 -50.24
N SER A 246 -53.80 16.79 -50.55
CA SER A 246 -53.25 16.74 -51.91
C SER A 246 -54.17 15.98 -52.86
N GLU A 247 -54.75 14.87 -52.39
CA GLU A 247 -55.73 14.08 -53.15
C GLU A 247 -57.01 14.89 -53.42
N PHE A 248 -57.55 15.59 -52.41
CA PHE A 248 -58.70 16.48 -52.59
C PHE A 248 -58.42 17.60 -53.59
N ARG A 249 -57.20 18.19 -53.58
CA ARG A 249 -56.81 19.21 -54.57
C ARG A 249 -56.76 18.66 -55.98
N ILE A 250 -56.21 17.45 -56.16
CA ILE A 250 -56.16 16.78 -57.48
C ILE A 250 -57.58 16.50 -57.98
N GLN A 251 -58.43 15.94 -57.14
CA GLN A 251 -59.83 15.67 -57.47
C GLN A 251 -60.59 16.96 -57.82
N LEU A 252 -60.36 18.04 -57.07
CA LEU A 252 -60.98 19.34 -57.33
C LEU A 252 -60.55 19.91 -58.68
N ILE A 253 -59.27 19.80 -59.05
CA ILE A 253 -58.76 20.25 -60.35
C ILE A 253 -59.42 19.47 -61.50
N ASP A 254 -59.53 18.14 -61.38
CA ASP A 254 -60.15 17.29 -62.39
C ASP A 254 -61.64 17.62 -62.58
N LEU A 255 -62.39 17.75 -61.47
CA LEU A 255 -63.80 18.12 -61.50
C LEU A 255 -64.04 19.52 -62.08
N LEU A 256 -63.21 20.50 -61.72
CA LEU A 256 -63.29 21.85 -62.29
C LEU A 256 -63.02 21.83 -63.80
N SER A 257 -61.99 21.10 -64.25
CA SER A 257 -61.68 20.97 -65.67
C SER A 257 -62.82 20.32 -66.46
N LYS A 258 -63.45 19.28 -65.92
CA LYS A 258 -64.61 18.63 -66.54
C LYS A 258 -65.81 19.56 -66.63
N ARG A 259 -66.11 20.28 -65.54
CA ARG A 259 -67.19 21.26 -65.51
C ARG A 259 -66.96 22.38 -66.52
N ASP A 260 -65.73 22.87 -66.64
CA ASP A 260 -65.37 23.93 -67.58
C ASP A 260 -65.48 23.46 -69.02
N SER A 261 -65.06 22.22 -69.33
CA SER A 261 -65.27 21.59 -70.65
C SER A 261 -66.75 21.52 -71.01
N ILE A 262 -67.61 21.04 -70.10
CA ILE A 262 -69.07 20.98 -70.34
C ILE A 262 -69.65 22.38 -70.48
N ALA A 263 -69.18 23.36 -69.70
CA ALA A 263 -69.64 24.74 -69.81
C ALA A 263 -69.27 25.37 -71.17
N ASP A 264 -68.08 25.09 -71.67
CA ASP A 264 -67.62 25.53 -72.99
C ASP A 264 -68.41 24.84 -74.11
N GLU A 265 -68.65 23.54 -74.01
CA GLU A 265 -69.50 22.81 -74.96
C GLU A 265 -70.94 23.34 -74.97
N ILE A 266 -71.52 23.65 -73.80
CA ILE A 266 -72.84 24.30 -73.70
C ILE A 266 -72.83 25.65 -74.44
N ASN A 267 -71.77 26.44 -74.28
CA ASN A 267 -71.64 27.73 -74.98
C ASN A 267 -71.55 27.55 -76.50
N ILE A 268 -70.74 26.59 -76.97
CA ILE A 268 -70.63 26.25 -78.40
C ILE A 268 -71.99 25.81 -78.96
N CYS A 269 -72.71 24.93 -78.25
CA CYS A 269 -74.05 24.48 -78.65
C CYS A 269 -75.06 25.65 -78.71
N LYS A 270 -74.97 26.62 -77.80
CA LYS A 270 -75.79 27.84 -77.84
C LYS A 270 -75.45 28.76 -79.00
N ASP A 271 -74.17 28.98 -79.27
CA ASP A 271 -73.71 29.80 -80.39
C ASP A 271 -74.15 29.16 -81.72
N ASN A 272 -74.05 27.84 -81.83
CA ASN A 272 -74.56 27.07 -82.97
C ASN A 272 -76.08 27.23 -83.13
N LEU A 273 -76.87 27.14 -82.05
CA LEU A 273 -78.32 27.38 -82.09
C LEU A 273 -78.67 28.81 -82.55
N ALA A 274 -77.93 29.81 -82.09
CA ALA A 274 -78.12 31.19 -82.53
C ALA A 274 -77.82 31.35 -84.03
N SER A 275 -76.72 30.74 -84.51
CA SER A 275 -76.34 30.78 -85.93
C SER A 275 -77.34 30.06 -86.85
N ILE A 276 -77.94 28.96 -86.38
CA ILE A 276 -79.00 28.23 -87.10
C ILE A 276 -80.24 29.10 -87.25
N ASN A 277 -80.62 29.84 -86.19
CA ASN A 277 -81.79 30.70 -86.19
C ASN A 277 -81.66 31.90 -87.15
N ASP A 278 -80.44 32.36 -87.41
CA ASP A 278 -80.12 33.44 -88.38
C ASP A 278 -80.02 32.94 -89.84
N SER A 279 -79.87 31.63 -90.07
CA SER A 279 -79.74 31.06 -91.41
C SER A 279 -81.11 30.84 -92.08
N ILE A 280 -81.52 31.77 -92.94
CA ILE A 280 -82.71 31.61 -93.81
C ILE A 280 -82.25 31.02 -95.15
N THR A 281 -82.24 29.69 -95.27
CA THR A 281 -82.01 29.02 -96.56
C THR A 281 -83.34 28.68 -97.26
N THR A 282 -83.39 28.83 -98.58
CA THR A 282 -84.57 28.57 -99.41
C THR A 282 -84.59 27.15 -100.02
N ASP A 283 -83.56 26.33 -99.76
CA ASP A 283 -83.49 24.93 -100.18
C ASP A 283 -84.17 23.98 -99.18
N ALA A 284 -85.03 23.10 -99.66
CA ALA A 284 -85.88 22.24 -98.83
C ALA A 284 -85.09 21.12 -98.12
N VAL A 285 -83.97 20.66 -98.70
CA VAL A 285 -83.14 19.60 -98.13
C VAL A 285 -82.24 20.18 -97.03
N GLU A 286 -81.61 21.33 -97.27
CA GLU A 286 -80.84 22.04 -96.24
C GLU A 286 -81.72 22.39 -95.04
N LYS A 287 -82.95 22.86 -95.26
CA LYS A 287 -83.87 23.24 -94.18
C LYS A 287 -84.25 22.06 -93.28
N TYR A 288 -84.38 20.85 -93.84
CA TYR A 288 -84.64 19.63 -93.06
C TYR A 288 -83.43 19.26 -92.20
N HIS A 289 -82.22 19.29 -92.76
CA HIS A 289 -80.99 19.02 -91.99
C HIS A 289 -80.72 20.07 -90.91
N VAL A 290 -81.01 21.35 -91.19
CA VAL A 290 -80.92 22.44 -90.21
C VAL A 290 -81.91 22.23 -89.06
N PHE A 291 -83.15 21.81 -89.35
CA PHE A 291 -84.15 21.51 -88.34
C PHE A 291 -83.79 20.25 -87.53
N GLU A 292 -83.29 19.19 -88.17
CA GLU A 292 -82.83 17.97 -87.49
C GLU A 292 -81.63 18.26 -86.56
N HIS A 293 -80.71 19.14 -86.99
CA HIS A 293 -79.59 19.58 -86.17
C HIS A 293 -80.03 20.48 -85.01
N TRP A 294 -81.02 21.35 -85.23
CA TRP A 294 -81.64 22.16 -84.17
C TRP A 294 -82.33 21.30 -83.11
N GLU A 295 -83.12 20.31 -83.53
CA GLU A 295 -83.86 19.41 -82.64
C GLU A 295 -82.89 18.60 -81.74
N LYS A 296 -81.80 18.09 -82.32
CA LYS A 296 -80.72 17.41 -81.58
C LYS A 296 -80.03 18.33 -80.57
N LEU A 297 -79.74 19.58 -80.93
CA LEU A 297 -79.10 20.54 -80.02
C LEU A 297 -80.01 20.96 -78.87
N VAL A 298 -81.31 21.12 -79.12
CA VAL A 298 -82.30 21.46 -78.08
C VAL A 298 -82.51 20.31 -77.10
N GLU A 299 -82.36 19.06 -77.54
CA GLU A 299 -82.46 17.87 -76.68
C GLU A 299 -81.22 17.67 -75.79
N ILE A 300 -80.01 17.90 -76.32
CA ILE A 300 -78.74 17.64 -75.61
C ILE A 300 -78.40 18.71 -74.56
N ILE A 301 -78.73 19.99 -74.79
CA ILE A 301 -78.36 21.09 -73.88
C ILE A 301 -78.89 20.90 -72.44
N PRO A 302 -80.18 20.52 -72.22
CA PRO A 302 -80.69 20.22 -70.88
C PRO A 302 -79.91 19.11 -70.16
N GLU A 303 -79.52 18.04 -70.87
CA GLU A 303 -78.75 16.93 -70.30
C GLU A 303 -77.36 17.41 -69.82
N MET A 304 -76.69 18.24 -70.62
CA MET A 304 -75.40 18.83 -70.26
C MET A 304 -75.51 19.78 -69.05
N TYR A 305 -76.62 20.51 -68.92
CA TYR A 305 -76.88 21.34 -67.74
C TYR A 305 -77.08 20.50 -66.47
N GLU A 306 -77.75 19.36 -66.59
CA GLU A 306 -77.93 18.42 -65.48
C GLU A 306 -76.57 17.80 -65.07
N GLU A 307 -75.74 17.43 -66.05
CA GLU A 307 -74.39 16.91 -65.81
C GLU A 307 -73.50 17.96 -65.14
N LYS A 308 -73.54 19.21 -65.62
CA LYS A 308 -72.84 20.33 -64.98
C LYS A 308 -73.29 20.54 -63.54
N GLN A 309 -74.59 20.46 -63.26
CA GLN A 309 -75.12 20.62 -61.91
C GLN A 309 -74.66 19.48 -60.98
N LYS A 310 -74.55 18.24 -61.49
CA LYS A 310 -73.98 17.10 -60.75
C LYS A 310 -72.50 17.36 -60.40
N LEU A 311 -71.72 17.86 -61.35
CA LEU A 311 -70.31 18.23 -61.12
C LEU A 311 -70.19 19.39 -60.11
N ASP A 312 -71.03 20.41 -60.18
CA ASP A 312 -71.04 21.53 -59.23
C ASP A 312 -71.33 21.05 -57.79
N ASN A 313 -72.25 20.11 -57.61
CA ASN A 313 -72.52 19.49 -56.30
C ASN A 313 -71.31 18.69 -55.78
N GLN A 314 -70.64 17.91 -56.65
CA GLN A 314 -69.43 17.17 -56.30
C GLN A 314 -68.28 18.11 -55.91
N ILE A 315 -68.09 19.20 -56.66
CA ILE A 315 -67.10 20.24 -56.36
C ILE A 315 -67.33 20.85 -54.98
N ASN A 316 -68.59 21.13 -54.61
CA ASN A 316 -68.91 21.68 -53.29
C ASN A 316 -68.60 20.68 -52.16
N SER A 317 -68.94 19.40 -52.34
CA SER A 317 -68.61 18.34 -51.37
C SER A 317 -67.10 18.24 -51.12
N ILE A 318 -66.31 18.17 -52.19
CA ILE A 318 -64.84 18.08 -52.09
C ILE A 318 -64.23 19.34 -51.45
N LYS A 319 -64.80 20.52 -51.70
CA LYS A 319 -64.36 21.77 -51.04
C LYS A 319 -64.62 21.75 -49.54
N GLU A 320 -65.76 21.22 -49.10
CA GLU A 320 -66.07 21.07 -47.67
C GLU A 320 -65.11 20.08 -47.00
N GLU A 321 -64.84 18.94 -47.63
CA GLU A 321 -63.89 17.93 -47.14
C GLU A 321 -62.46 18.49 -47.05
N LEU A 322 -62.00 19.22 -48.08
CA LEU A 322 -60.70 19.90 -48.08
C LEU A 322 -60.60 20.93 -46.94
N SER A 323 -61.66 21.71 -46.70
CA SER A 323 -61.69 22.71 -45.63
C SER A 323 -61.63 22.07 -44.23
N GLN A 324 -62.33 20.95 -44.04
CA GLN A 324 -62.27 20.19 -42.79
C GLN A 324 -60.87 19.63 -42.54
N SER A 325 -60.23 19.03 -43.55
CA SER A 325 -58.87 18.50 -43.44
C SER A 325 -57.85 19.60 -43.11
N GLN A 326 -57.96 20.77 -43.75
CA GLN A 326 -57.12 21.94 -43.47
C GLN A 326 -57.28 22.46 -42.04
N ARG A 327 -58.51 22.47 -41.52
CA ARG A 327 -58.77 22.88 -40.13
C ARG A 327 -58.12 21.92 -39.14
N LEU A 328 -58.28 20.62 -39.34
CA LEU A 328 -57.65 19.59 -38.49
C LEU A 328 -56.12 19.68 -38.54
N SER A 329 -55.54 19.92 -39.73
CA SER A 329 -54.10 20.14 -39.94
C SER A 329 -53.58 21.37 -39.18
N TYR A 330 -54.37 22.45 -39.12
CA TYR A 330 -54.04 23.67 -38.38
C TYR A 330 -54.11 23.46 -36.86
N GLU A 331 -55.22 22.90 -36.36
CA GLU A 331 -55.40 22.60 -34.92
C GLU A 331 -54.29 21.66 -34.40
N LEU A 332 -53.87 20.67 -35.19
CA LEU A 332 -52.74 19.79 -34.86
C LEU A 332 -51.38 20.52 -34.80
N LYS A 333 -51.14 21.48 -35.69
CA LYS A 333 -49.91 22.29 -35.69
C LYS A 333 -49.86 23.22 -34.48
N GLU A 334 -50.99 23.77 -34.06
CA GLU A 334 -51.12 24.64 -32.89
C GLU A 334 -50.84 23.85 -31.59
N MET A 335 -51.49 22.70 -31.40
CA MET A 335 -51.21 21.79 -30.28
C MET A 335 -49.73 21.38 -30.22
N MET A 336 -49.08 21.17 -31.37
CA MET A 336 -47.65 20.83 -31.43
C MET A 336 -46.74 22.00 -31.01
N GLN A 337 -47.12 23.25 -31.30
CA GLN A 337 -46.37 24.43 -30.85
C GLN A 337 -46.51 24.64 -29.34
N GLU A 338 -47.69 24.36 -28.78
CA GLU A 338 -47.96 24.44 -27.35
C GLU A 338 -47.14 23.41 -26.56
N VAL A 339 -47.11 22.16 -27.02
CA VAL A 339 -46.27 21.08 -26.43
C VAL A 339 -44.76 21.38 -26.54
N LYS A 340 -44.32 22.06 -27.60
CA LYS A 340 -42.92 22.52 -27.73
C LYS A 340 -42.54 23.65 -26.77
N GLY A 341 -43.53 24.38 -26.24
CA GLY A 341 -43.31 25.49 -25.29
C GLY A 341 -42.96 25.03 -23.88
N GLU A 342 -43.39 23.83 -23.48
CA GLU A 342 -43.24 23.33 -22.10
C GLU A 342 -42.02 22.42 -21.87
N LEU A 343 -41.41 21.83 -22.92
CA LEU A 343 -40.24 20.93 -22.82
C LEU A 343 -39.28 21.10 -24.01
N SER A 344 -38.07 21.61 -23.77
CA SER A 344 -37.07 21.77 -24.84
C SER A 344 -36.20 20.51 -25.01
N LEU A 345 -35.80 20.18 -26.25
CA LEU A 345 -34.86 19.09 -26.57
C LEU A 345 -33.57 19.17 -25.71
N ASN A 346 -33.16 20.39 -25.37
CA ASN A 346 -32.00 20.63 -24.51
C ASN A 346 -32.19 20.10 -23.08
N ASP A 347 -33.41 20.12 -22.55
CA ASP A 347 -33.71 19.63 -21.20
C ASP A 347 -33.64 18.10 -21.15
N VAL A 348 -34.11 17.43 -22.21
CA VAL A 348 -33.99 15.97 -22.37
C VAL A 348 -32.52 15.55 -22.46
N ILE A 349 -31.71 16.25 -23.27
CA ILE A 349 -30.28 15.95 -23.41
C ILE A 349 -29.54 16.15 -22.09
N LYS A 350 -29.83 17.25 -21.35
CA LYS A 350 -29.24 17.51 -20.03
C LYS A 350 -29.63 16.44 -19.01
N SER A 351 -30.89 16.00 -19.00
CA SER A 351 -31.36 14.94 -18.10
C SER A 351 -30.63 13.61 -18.35
N GLN A 352 -30.48 13.21 -19.63
CA GLN A 352 -29.80 11.97 -19.98
C GLN A 352 -28.30 12.02 -19.64
N ALA A 353 -27.62 13.12 -19.97
CA ALA A 353 -26.22 13.32 -19.62
C ALA A 353 -26.00 13.31 -18.10
N SER A 354 -26.96 13.87 -17.33
CA SER A 354 -26.92 13.83 -15.86
C SER A 354 -27.03 12.40 -15.32
N LYS A 355 -27.97 11.60 -15.83
CA LYS A 355 -28.14 10.20 -15.42
C LYS A 355 -26.88 9.36 -15.68
N GLU A 356 -26.20 9.57 -16.80
CA GLU A 356 -24.98 8.81 -17.14
C GLU A 356 -23.79 9.17 -16.23
N VAL A 357 -23.65 10.45 -15.88
CA VAL A 357 -22.63 10.89 -14.91
C VAL A 357 -22.95 10.39 -13.50
N GLU A 358 -24.22 10.40 -13.10
CA GLU A 358 -24.66 9.86 -11.81
C GLU A 358 -24.36 8.35 -11.70
N PHE A 359 -24.64 7.59 -12.75
CA PHE A 359 -24.28 6.18 -12.84
C PHE A 359 -22.76 5.97 -12.69
N THR A 360 -21.95 6.81 -13.33
CA THR A 360 -20.48 6.74 -13.22
C THR A 360 -20.00 7.02 -11.80
N PHE A 361 -20.61 8.00 -11.11
CA PHE A 361 -20.32 8.25 -9.69
C PHE A 361 -20.69 7.05 -8.82
N ASP A 362 -21.86 6.45 -9.04
CA ASP A 362 -22.33 5.31 -8.27
C ASP A 362 -21.46 4.07 -8.49
N GLU A 363 -20.97 3.82 -9.71
CA GLU A 363 -19.99 2.77 -9.97
C GLU A 363 -18.66 3.03 -9.22
N GLN A 364 -18.09 4.23 -9.33
CA GLN A 364 -16.85 4.56 -8.62
C GLN A 364 -16.99 4.44 -7.09
N ILE A 365 -18.12 4.90 -6.54
CA ILE A 365 -18.42 4.78 -5.12
C ILE A 365 -18.53 3.31 -4.71
N ARG A 366 -19.22 2.49 -5.52
CA ARG A 366 -19.36 1.05 -5.28
C ARG A 366 -18.00 0.35 -5.28
N GLU A 367 -17.15 0.60 -6.27
CA GLU A 367 -15.80 0.04 -6.34
C GLU A 367 -14.94 0.44 -5.12
N LEU A 368 -15.04 1.69 -4.68
CA LEU A 368 -14.34 2.16 -3.48
C LEU A 368 -14.85 1.47 -2.21
N TYR A 369 -16.16 1.29 -2.06
CA TYR A 369 -16.73 0.54 -0.94
C TYR A 369 -16.30 -0.93 -0.95
N GLU A 370 -16.26 -1.58 -2.11
CA GLU A 370 -15.77 -2.95 -2.25
C GLU A 370 -14.30 -3.06 -1.80
N LYS A 371 -13.42 -2.20 -2.32
CA LYS A 371 -12.00 -2.15 -1.91
C LYS A 371 -11.84 -1.89 -0.41
N ILE A 372 -12.60 -0.94 0.15
CA ILE A 372 -12.59 -0.67 1.60
C ILE A 372 -13.03 -1.91 2.38
N GLY A 373 -14.08 -2.60 1.94
CA GLY A 373 -14.55 -3.85 2.53
C GLY A 373 -13.46 -4.94 2.53
N GLU A 374 -12.78 -5.14 1.41
CA GLU A 374 -11.68 -6.09 1.28
C GLU A 374 -10.52 -5.77 2.23
N PHE A 375 -10.05 -4.53 2.25
CA PHE A 375 -8.96 -4.11 3.13
C PHE A 375 -9.36 -4.18 4.61
N THR A 376 -10.61 -3.87 4.95
CA THR A 376 -11.14 -4.00 6.32
C THR A 376 -11.14 -5.46 6.77
N ALA A 377 -11.66 -6.38 5.94
CA ALA A 377 -11.66 -7.81 6.23
C ALA A 377 -10.21 -8.36 6.37
N ARG A 378 -9.29 -7.88 5.52
CA ARG A 378 -7.86 -8.21 5.63
C ARG A 378 -7.27 -7.71 6.95
N GLN A 379 -7.56 -6.48 7.36
CA GLN A 379 -7.10 -5.91 8.63
C GLN A 379 -7.57 -6.75 9.82
N GLU A 380 -8.85 -7.14 9.84
CA GLU A 380 -9.41 -7.98 10.90
C GLU A 380 -8.72 -9.35 10.97
N LYS A 381 -8.49 -9.98 9.82
CA LYS A 381 -7.79 -11.28 9.73
C LYS A 381 -6.37 -11.18 10.30
N LEU A 382 -5.60 -10.17 9.88
CA LEU A 382 -4.24 -9.94 10.37
C LEU A 382 -4.22 -9.63 11.87
N THR A 383 -5.17 -8.83 12.35
CA THR A 383 -5.29 -8.50 13.79
C THR A 383 -5.60 -9.75 14.62
N LYS A 384 -6.51 -10.62 14.14
CA LYS A 384 -6.79 -11.91 14.78
C LYS A 384 -5.56 -12.81 14.84
N GLN A 385 -4.75 -12.84 13.77
CA GLN A 385 -3.48 -13.58 13.77
C GLN A 385 -2.47 -12.99 14.75
N GLN A 386 -2.32 -11.66 14.78
CA GLN A 386 -1.40 -10.97 15.67
C GLN A 386 -1.73 -11.22 17.15
N ASN A 387 -3.02 -11.21 17.50
CA ASN A 387 -3.48 -11.44 18.88
C ASN A 387 -3.12 -12.83 19.43
N LYS A 388 -2.89 -13.84 18.57
CA LYS A 388 -2.40 -15.16 19.00
C LYS A 388 -1.03 -15.09 19.68
N TYR A 389 -0.20 -14.12 19.29
CA TYR A 389 1.13 -13.93 19.88
C TYR A 389 1.08 -13.16 21.21
N ILE A 390 0.02 -12.39 21.47
CA ILE A 390 -0.19 -11.65 22.73
C ILE A 390 -1.01 -12.47 23.75
N ASP A 391 -1.21 -13.77 23.50
CA ASP A 391 -1.91 -14.65 24.44
C ASP A 391 -1.26 -14.57 25.86
N LYS A 392 -2.10 -14.25 26.85
CA LYS A 392 -1.70 -14.15 28.26
C LYS A 392 -1.14 -15.47 28.79
N ASN A 393 -1.67 -16.61 28.34
CA ASN A 393 -1.20 -17.94 28.74
C ASN A 393 0.21 -18.21 28.20
N ARG A 394 0.46 -17.88 26.93
CA ARG A 394 1.80 -17.98 26.32
C ARG A 394 2.79 -17.07 27.03
N THR A 395 2.42 -15.82 27.28
CA THR A 395 3.24 -14.85 28.02
C THR A 395 3.54 -15.34 29.44
N LYS A 396 2.56 -15.94 30.13
CA LYS A 396 2.73 -16.52 31.47
C LYS A 396 3.67 -17.72 31.44
N LYS A 397 3.55 -18.61 30.45
CA LYS A 397 4.44 -19.76 30.26
C LYS A 397 5.90 -19.32 30.07
N ILE A 398 6.15 -18.39 29.14
CA ILE A 398 7.50 -17.87 28.88
C ILE A 398 8.09 -17.23 30.15
N ASN A 399 7.30 -16.42 30.88
CA ASN A 399 7.76 -15.82 32.12
C ASN A 399 8.02 -16.84 33.24
N ASN A 400 7.26 -17.92 33.32
CA ASN A 400 7.48 -18.97 34.31
C ASN A 400 8.79 -19.72 34.04
N ASP A 401 9.06 -20.05 32.77
CA ASP A 401 10.32 -20.68 32.38
C ASP A 401 11.51 -19.75 32.61
N PHE A 402 11.40 -18.47 32.24
CA PHE A 402 12.40 -17.46 32.57
C PHE A 402 12.70 -17.42 34.07
N LYS A 403 11.67 -17.43 34.92
CA LYS A 403 11.85 -17.45 36.38
C LYS A 403 12.57 -18.71 36.85
N GLY A 404 12.31 -19.86 36.22
CA GLY A 404 13.03 -21.11 36.47
C GLY A 404 14.53 -20.98 36.13
N PHE A 405 14.87 -20.50 34.93
CA PHE A 405 16.25 -20.28 34.50
C PHE A 405 16.97 -19.24 35.37
N LEU A 406 16.28 -18.15 35.72
CA LEU A 406 16.78 -17.12 36.61
C LEU A 406 17.08 -17.70 38.00
N SER A 407 16.16 -18.48 38.57
CA SER A 407 16.34 -19.10 39.88
C SER A 407 17.52 -20.09 39.87
N PHE A 408 17.67 -20.87 38.81
CA PHE A 408 18.81 -21.76 38.62
C PHE A 408 20.14 -21.00 38.66
N ALA A 409 20.28 -19.93 37.87
CA ALA A 409 21.50 -19.12 37.85
C ALA A 409 21.76 -18.41 39.18
N GLN A 410 20.71 -17.88 39.81
CA GLN A 410 20.82 -17.22 41.11
C GLN A 410 21.33 -18.17 42.20
N ASN A 411 20.84 -19.42 42.19
CA ASN A 411 21.30 -20.46 43.10
C ASN A 411 22.76 -20.85 42.82
N LYS A 412 23.11 -21.08 41.55
CA LYS A 412 24.48 -21.42 41.14
C LYS A 412 25.50 -20.34 41.52
N LEU A 413 25.14 -19.06 41.39
CA LEU A 413 25.99 -17.93 41.76
C LEU A 413 25.98 -17.60 43.26
N GLY A 414 25.26 -18.38 44.07
CA GLY A 414 25.20 -18.19 45.53
C GLY A 414 24.49 -16.90 45.96
N ILE A 415 23.51 -16.42 45.20
CA ILE A 415 22.77 -15.20 45.53
C ILE A 415 21.75 -15.51 46.62
N LYS A 416 22.04 -15.14 47.88
CA LYS A 416 21.07 -15.23 48.98
C LYS A 416 19.84 -14.34 48.73
N SER A 417 18.65 -14.82 49.08
CA SER A 417 17.34 -14.14 48.93
C SER A 417 17.21 -13.37 47.61
N PRO A 418 17.19 -14.07 46.46
CA PRO A 418 17.06 -13.41 45.17
C PRO A 418 15.64 -12.89 44.91
N VAL A 419 15.54 -11.84 44.11
CA VAL A 419 14.25 -11.37 43.58
C VAL A 419 13.94 -12.17 42.32
N ILE A 420 12.78 -12.83 42.30
CA ILE A 420 12.25 -13.54 41.13
C ILE A 420 11.05 -12.76 40.61
N ALA A 421 11.17 -12.18 39.41
CA ALA A 421 10.15 -11.36 38.80
C ALA A 421 10.00 -11.69 37.30
N PRO A 422 8.93 -11.24 36.62
CA PRO A 422 8.81 -11.35 35.17
C PRO A 422 9.99 -10.70 34.43
N LEU A 423 10.33 -11.21 33.25
CA LEU A 423 11.55 -10.84 32.52
C LEU A 423 11.63 -9.35 32.14
N VAL A 424 10.49 -8.68 31.95
CA VAL A 424 10.42 -7.23 31.67
C VAL A 424 10.69 -6.36 32.91
N GLN A 425 10.69 -6.95 34.11
CA GLN A 425 10.99 -6.25 35.37
C GLN A 425 12.48 -6.35 35.74
N TYR A 426 13.36 -6.29 34.74
CA TYR A 426 14.83 -6.40 34.88
C TYR A 426 15.39 -5.52 35.99
N SER A 427 14.93 -4.27 36.09
CA SER A 427 15.37 -3.35 37.14
C SER A 427 15.10 -3.85 38.56
N LYS A 428 13.97 -4.55 38.81
CA LYS A 428 13.68 -5.11 40.15
C LYS A 428 14.59 -6.29 40.49
N ILE A 429 14.98 -7.06 39.48
CA ILE A 429 15.84 -8.23 39.64
C ILE A 429 17.27 -7.77 39.97
N THR A 430 17.73 -6.65 39.37
CA THR A 430 19.15 -6.28 39.37
C THR A 430 19.51 -5.11 40.28
N LYS A 431 18.63 -4.13 40.51
CA LYS A 431 18.96 -2.91 41.28
C LYS A 431 18.99 -3.06 42.81
N SER A 432 18.63 -4.23 43.35
CA SER A 432 18.40 -4.39 44.80
C SER A 432 19.66 -4.69 45.63
N LYS A 433 20.88 -4.64 45.05
CA LYS A 433 22.08 -5.21 45.69
C LYS A 433 23.34 -4.34 45.51
N THR A 434 24.18 -4.29 46.54
CA THR A 434 25.48 -3.61 46.56
C THR A 434 26.64 -4.62 46.56
N GLY A 435 27.84 -4.16 46.17
CA GLY A 435 29.05 -4.99 46.08
C GLY A 435 28.95 -6.13 45.07
N SER A 436 29.68 -7.22 45.28
CA SER A 436 29.76 -8.38 44.37
C SER A 436 28.43 -9.09 44.09
N ARG A 437 27.33 -8.74 44.79
CA ARG A 437 25.98 -9.26 44.50
C ARG A 437 25.34 -8.61 43.28
N SER A 438 25.73 -7.37 42.93
CA SER A 438 25.22 -6.67 41.74
C SER A 438 25.62 -7.38 40.43
N PRO A 439 26.92 -7.61 40.13
CA PRO A 439 27.33 -8.26 38.88
C PRO A 439 26.78 -9.69 38.76
N ARG A 440 26.69 -10.44 39.87
CA ARG A 440 26.05 -11.76 39.87
C ARG A 440 24.56 -11.71 39.53
N ALA A 441 23.82 -10.71 40.03
CA ALA A 441 22.40 -10.56 39.73
C ALA A 441 22.17 -10.15 38.27
N ILE A 442 23.06 -9.31 37.72
CA ILE A 442 23.09 -8.92 36.31
C ILE A 442 23.35 -10.12 35.42
N PHE A 443 24.39 -10.89 35.71
CA PHE A 443 24.68 -12.11 34.95
C PHE A 443 23.56 -13.14 35.06
N ALA A 444 23.00 -13.36 36.25
CA ALA A 444 21.86 -14.28 36.41
C ALA A 444 20.65 -13.88 35.56
N TYR A 445 20.39 -12.57 35.44
CA TYR A 445 19.36 -12.06 34.54
C TYR A 445 19.69 -12.36 33.08
N HIS A 446 20.91 -12.04 32.62
CA HIS A 446 21.36 -12.32 31.25
C HIS A 446 21.29 -13.82 30.93
N TYR A 447 21.76 -14.68 31.84
CA TYR A 447 21.66 -16.13 31.70
C TYR A 447 20.19 -16.57 31.55
N GLY A 448 19.30 -16.12 32.44
CA GLY A 448 17.88 -16.45 32.38
C GLY A 448 17.23 -15.98 31.09
N LEU A 449 17.60 -14.78 30.61
CA LEU A 449 17.15 -14.24 29.34
C LEU A 449 17.66 -15.09 28.17
N LEU A 450 18.96 -15.38 28.11
CA LEU A 450 19.58 -16.18 27.04
C LEU A 450 18.96 -17.59 26.95
N LYS A 451 18.72 -18.26 28.07
CA LYS A 451 18.01 -19.56 28.09
C LYS A 451 16.55 -19.46 27.65
N THR A 452 15.91 -18.32 27.92
CA THR A 452 14.56 -18.05 27.40
C THR A 452 14.58 -17.83 25.89
N ILE A 453 15.57 -17.09 25.37
CA ILE A 453 15.78 -16.85 23.93
C ILE A 453 16.03 -18.19 23.23
N GLU A 454 16.95 -19.00 23.74
CA GLU A 454 17.29 -20.33 23.21
C GLU A 454 16.04 -21.23 23.08
N LYS A 455 15.12 -21.14 24.04
CA LYS A 455 13.90 -21.96 24.07
C LYS A 455 12.75 -21.43 23.21
N TYR A 456 12.60 -20.11 23.08
CA TYR A 456 11.36 -19.48 22.57
C TYR A 456 11.54 -18.50 21.41
N SER A 457 12.75 -18.01 21.17
CA SER A 457 13.00 -17.02 20.11
C SER A 457 12.71 -17.60 18.73
N THR A 458 12.30 -16.74 17.80
CA THR A 458 12.20 -17.09 16.36
C THR A 458 13.34 -16.51 15.54
N VAL A 459 14.31 -15.88 16.22
CA VAL A 459 15.61 -15.42 15.71
C VAL A 459 16.70 -16.29 16.31
N ALA A 460 17.70 -16.64 15.51
CA ALA A 460 18.83 -17.46 15.95
C ALA A 460 19.64 -16.76 17.06
N MET A 461 20.25 -17.56 17.93
CA MET A 461 21.16 -17.07 18.96
C MET A 461 22.41 -16.46 18.31
N LEU A 462 22.90 -15.36 18.88
CA LEU A 462 24.13 -14.70 18.48
C LEU A 462 25.27 -15.06 19.45
N PRO A 463 26.54 -14.79 19.08
CA PRO A 463 27.68 -14.98 19.97
C PRO A 463 27.51 -14.25 21.30
N ILE A 464 27.67 -14.97 22.40
CA ILE A 464 27.59 -14.39 23.72
C ILE A 464 28.97 -13.80 24.04
N VAL A 465 29.03 -12.49 24.22
CA VAL A 465 30.26 -11.74 24.47
C VAL A 465 30.20 -11.11 25.85
N ILE A 466 31.16 -11.44 26.71
CA ILE A 466 31.21 -11.00 28.09
C ILE A 466 32.56 -10.35 28.34
N ASP A 467 32.58 -9.03 28.48
CA ASP A 467 33.79 -8.30 28.80
C ASP A 467 33.98 -8.21 30.32
N SER A 468 35.09 -8.77 30.80
CA SER A 468 35.58 -8.64 32.17
C SER A 468 34.55 -9.09 33.21
N PRO A 469 34.27 -10.41 33.35
CA PRO A 469 33.25 -10.94 34.27
C PRO A 469 33.61 -10.76 35.76
N LYS A 470 34.89 -10.56 36.07
CA LYS A 470 35.39 -10.32 37.43
C LYS A 470 35.23 -8.84 37.79
N GLN A 471 34.02 -8.46 38.19
CA GLN A 471 33.65 -7.07 38.54
C GLN A 471 33.42 -6.90 40.04
N GLN A 472 33.64 -5.68 40.54
CA GLN A 472 33.28 -5.24 41.90
C GLN A 472 33.70 -6.24 43.00
N ASP A 473 34.97 -6.62 43.00
CA ASP A 473 35.60 -7.55 43.95
C ASP A 473 34.93 -8.93 44.02
N LEU A 474 34.47 -9.46 42.88
CA LEU A 474 34.06 -10.85 42.77
C LEU A 474 35.25 -11.78 43.08
N ASP A 475 35.05 -12.69 44.02
CA ASP A 475 36.05 -13.67 44.43
C ASP A 475 36.31 -14.73 43.34
N LYS A 476 37.38 -15.52 43.53
CA LYS A 476 37.77 -16.59 42.61
C LYS A 476 36.62 -17.58 42.40
N GLU A 477 36.03 -18.08 43.49
CA GLU A 477 34.94 -19.05 43.45
C GLU A 477 33.69 -18.51 42.70
N GLY A 478 33.31 -17.25 42.96
CA GLY A 478 32.21 -16.60 42.25
C GLY A 478 32.47 -16.41 40.76
N THR A 479 33.72 -16.09 40.41
CA THR A 479 34.16 -15.96 39.01
C THR A 479 34.11 -17.31 38.30
N GLU A 480 34.68 -18.37 38.90
CA GLU A 480 34.65 -19.73 38.35
C GLU A 480 33.22 -20.23 38.12
N LYS A 481 32.30 -19.99 39.06
CA LYS A 481 30.87 -20.36 38.90
C LYS A 481 30.20 -19.63 37.73
N LEU A 482 30.53 -18.37 37.52
CA LEU A 482 30.03 -17.60 36.38
C LEU A 482 30.57 -18.17 35.07
N ILE A 483 31.89 -18.39 35.00
CA ILE A 483 32.54 -18.99 33.83
C ILE A 483 31.95 -20.36 33.52
N ALA A 484 31.71 -21.21 34.53
CA ALA A 484 31.10 -22.52 34.34
C ALA A 484 29.70 -22.44 33.71
N LEU A 485 28.87 -21.46 34.09
CA LEU A 485 27.58 -21.24 33.43
C LEU A 485 27.74 -20.85 31.96
N CYS A 486 28.82 -20.13 31.61
CA CYS A 486 29.14 -19.79 30.24
C CYS A 486 29.65 -20.99 29.44
N THR A 487 30.62 -21.74 29.98
CA THR A 487 31.34 -22.79 29.26
C THR A 487 30.58 -24.12 29.23
N ASP A 488 29.91 -24.47 30.32
CA ASP A 488 29.34 -25.81 30.49
C ASP A 488 27.90 -25.89 29.99
N ASP A 489 27.26 -24.73 29.77
CA ASP A 489 25.85 -24.65 29.41
C ASP A 489 25.57 -23.68 28.26
N LEU A 490 25.93 -22.39 28.37
CA LEU A 490 25.67 -21.44 27.28
C LEU A 490 26.46 -21.82 26.01
N ALA A 491 27.68 -22.32 26.13
CA ALA A 491 28.53 -22.70 25.01
C ALA A 491 28.16 -24.03 24.32
N LEU A 492 27.20 -24.80 24.86
CA LEU A 492 26.74 -26.04 24.22
C LEU A 492 26.14 -25.77 22.83
N ASN A 493 25.39 -24.68 22.72
CA ASN A 493 24.65 -24.32 21.51
C ASN A 493 25.03 -22.96 20.92
N ASN A 494 26.00 -22.25 21.52
CA ASN A 494 26.36 -20.88 21.15
C ASN A 494 27.87 -20.68 21.17
N GLN A 495 28.35 -19.76 20.33
CA GLN A 495 29.71 -19.24 20.49
C GLN A 495 29.75 -18.33 21.73
N VAL A 496 30.80 -18.47 22.54
CA VAL A 496 31.01 -17.65 23.73
C VAL A 496 32.40 -17.01 23.64
N VAL A 497 32.47 -15.70 23.86
CA VAL A 497 33.71 -14.92 23.89
C VAL A 497 33.80 -14.24 25.26
N ILE A 498 34.86 -14.53 26.01
CA ILE A 498 35.05 -14.00 27.37
C ILE A 498 36.35 -13.22 27.45
N GLY A 499 36.25 -11.96 27.88
CA GLY A 499 37.38 -11.12 28.23
C GLY A 499 37.77 -11.27 29.69
N ALA A 500 39.02 -11.57 30.02
CA ALA A 500 39.49 -11.63 31.42
C ALA A 500 40.84 -10.93 31.63
N VAL A 501 41.14 -10.53 32.86
CA VAL A 501 42.48 -9.99 33.20
C VAL A 501 43.51 -11.12 33.23
N SER A 502 43.12 -12.22 33.87
CA SER A 502 43.87 -13.47 33.97
C SER A 502 42.89 -14.64 33.81
N LEU A 503 43.39 -15.79 33.40
CA LEU A 503 42.59 -17.01 33.34
C LEU A 503 42.47 -17.62 34.74
N GLU A 504 41.24 -18.04 35.09
CA GLU A 504 40.99 -18.94 36.22
C GLU A 504 41.16 -20.40 35.75
N GLU A 505 41.24 -21.37 36.67
CA GLU A 505 41.56 -22.77 36.33
C GLU A 505 40.60 -23.38 35.30
N ASN A 506 39.31 -23.07 35.40
CA ASN A 506 38.27 -23.55 34.50
C ASN A 506 38.19 -22.79 33.16
N MET A 507 39.12 -21.87 32.88
CA MET A 507 39.21 -21.14 31.62
C MET A 507 40.28 -21.69 30.68
N HIS A 508 41.12 -22.62 31.14
CA HIS A 508 42.15 -23.24 30.31
C HIS A 508 41.57 -24.33 29.39
N GLY A 509 42.24 -24.58 28.27
CA GLY A 509 41.87 -25.63 27.31
C GLY A 509 40.90 -25.18 26.20
N TYR A 510 40.44 -23.92 26.22
CA TYR A 510 39.66 -23.32 25.15
C TYR A 510 40.53 -22.56 24.15
N HIS A 511 39.96 -22.16 23.02
CA HIS A 511 40.64 -21.29 22.07
C HIS A 511 40.94 -19.95 22.73
N GLN A 512 42.18 -19.49 22.70
CA GLN A 512 42.61 -18.37 23.54
C GLN A 512 43.63 -17.45 22.88
N ILE A 513 43.62 -16.20 23.30
CA ILE A 513 44.65 -15.20 22.96
C ILE A 513 45.06 -14.42 24.20
N GLU A 514 46.38 -14.26 24.36
CA GLU A 514 46.99 -13.45 25.40
C GLU A 514 47.46 -12.10 24.84
N LEU A 515 46.97 -11.01 25.41
CA LEU A 515 47.41 -9.64 25.12
C LEU A 515 48.44 -9.23 26.18
N LYS A 516 49.71 -9.12 25.76
CA LYS A 516 50.85 -8.91 26.67
C LYS A 516 51.29 -7.46 26.79
N GLU A 517 51.28 -6.73 25.69
CA GLU A 517 51.85 -5.38 25.62
C GLU A 517 50.83 -4.32 26.04
N LYS A 518 51.18 -3.51 27.05
CA LYS A 518 50.37 -2.37 27.46
C LYS A 518 50.34 -1.31 26.35
N TYR A 519 49.17 -0.71 26.18
CA TYR A 519 48.86 0.32 25.18
C TYR A 519 49.16 -0.11 23.72
N SER A 520 49.23 -1.41 23.45
CA SER A 520 49.67 -1.96 22.17
C SER A 520 48.86 -3.20 21.79
N LEU A 521 47.58 -3.00 21.42
CA LEU A 521 46.76 -4.07 20.82
C LEU A 521 47.21 -4.40 19.39
N LEU A 522 47.59 -3.37 18.64
CA LEU A 522 48.00 -3.47 17.26
C LEU A 522 49.53 -3.59 17.18
N SER A 523 50.04 -4.36 16.23
CA SER A 523 51.48 -4.54 16.01
C SER A 523 51.85 -4.31 14.55
N GLU A 524 53.07 -3.84 14.30
CA GLU A 524 53.59 -3.63 12.93
C GLU A 524 53.66 -4.97 12.16
N LYS A 525 54.01 -6.06 12.86
CA LYS A 525 54.12 -7.41 12.29
C LYS A 525 52.80 -7.88 11.65
N ASN A 526 51.67 -7.51 12.24
CA ASN A 526 50.35 -7.92 11.76
C ASN A 526 49.72 -6.90 10.80
N TYR A 527 50.38 -5.77 10.52
CA TYR A 527 49.80 -4.73 9.67
C TYR A 527 49.50 -5.24 8.27
N GLN A 528 50.48 -5.85 7.58
CA GLN A 528 50.28 -6.30 6.21
C GLN A 528 49.17 -7.36 6.10
N ILE A 529 49.15 -8.33 7.04
CA ILE A 529 48.13 -9.38 7.07
C ILE A 529 46.72 -8.79 7.27
N ALA A 530 46.58 -7.84 8.20
CA ALA A 530 45.30 -7.18 8.45
C ALA A 530 44.91 -6.27 7.27
N TYR A 531 45.88 -5.59 6.66
CA TYR A 531 45.71 -4.73 5.48
C TYR A 531 45.14 -5.53 4.31
N ASP A 532 45.74 -6.67 3.98
CA ASP A 532 45.32 -7.54 2.87
C ASP A 532 43.89 -8.09 3.09
N LYS A 533 43.50 -8.33 4.36
CA LYS A 533 42.15 -8.78 4.73
C LYS A 533 41.09 -7.67 4.64
N ILE A 534 41.47 -6.40 4.81
CA ILE A 534 40.55 -5.26 4.98
C ILE A 534 40.44 -4.42 3.71
N MET A 535 41.58 -4.00 3.16
CA MET A 535 41.65 -2.91 2.19
C MET A 535 40.92 -3.19 0.87
N PRO A 536 41.00 -4.40 0.27
CA PRO A 536 40.27 -4.69 -0.97
C PRO A 536 38.74 -4.47 -0.83
N LEU A 537 38.20 -4.84 0.33
CA LEU A 537 36.78 -4.66 0.63
C LEU A 537 36.48 -3.20 1.03
N TYR A 538 37.32 -2.58 1.84
CA TYR A 538 37.16 -1.18 2.23
C TYR A 538 37.12 -0.24 1.01
N GLU A 539 38.05 -0.39 0.07
CA GLU A 539 38.11 0.40 -1.16
C GLU A 539 36.85 0.21 -2.01
N LYS A 540 36.40 -1.04 -2.20
CA LYS A 540 35.15 -1.35 -2.90
C LYS A 540 33.92 -0.68 -2.25
N GLY A 541 33.89 -0.63 -0.91
CA GLY A 541 32.81 0.02 -0.16
C GLY A 541 32.89 1.56 -0.12
N MET A 542 34.05 2.16 -0.39
CA MET A 542 34.20 3.62 -0.49
C MET A 542 33.84 4.16 -1.87
N LEU A 543 34.08 3.38 -2.93
CA LEU A 543 33.87 3.78 -4.33
C LEU A 543 32.41 3.61 -4.80
N SER A 544 31.56 2.98 -3.98
CA SER A 544 30.10 2.86 -4.14
C SER A 544 29.36 3.98 -3.41
#